data_AF-A0AAV8CCQ5-F1
#
_entry.id   AF-A0AAV8CCQ5-F1
#
_cell.length_a   1.000
_cell.length_b   1.000
_cell.length_c   1.000
_cell.angle_alpha   90.00
_cell.angle_beta   90.00
_cell.angle_gamma   90.00
#
_symmetry.space_group_name_H-M   'P 1'
#
loop_
_entity.id
_entity.type
_entity.pdbx_description
1 polymer ?
#
loop_
_entity_poly.entity_id
_entity_poly.type
_entity_poly.pdbx_seq_one_letter_code
_entity_poly.pdbx_strand_id
1 'polypeptide(L)' 'MGAFWGTRVMEIVKKNDSPGLLWKRIKLTTTRKANAKKRLHRVWQNEAVIRACSAGEAQKASSSAAPATK' A
#
# COMPACT_ATOMS: atom_id res chain seq x y z
N MET A 1 -29.66 -22.49 -52.70
CA MET A 1 -30.36 -21.45 -51.92
C MET A 1 -30.87 -22.11 -50.63
N GLY A 2 -30.17 -22.17 -49.49
CA GLY A 2 -29.27 -21.22 -48.86
C GLY A 2 -30.03 -20.45 -47.77
N ALA A 3 -30.28 -21.04 -46.59
CA ALA A 3 -30.98 -20.33 -45.50
C ALA A 3 -30.83 -20.85 -44.05
N PHE A 4 -29.99 -21.85 -43.72
CA PHE A 4 -29.94 -22.33 -42.31
C PHE A 4 -28.56 -22.76 -41.79
N TRP A 5 -27.49 -22.07 -42.20
CA TRP A 5 -26.13 -22.28 -41.67
C TRP A 5 -25.58 -21.07 -40.86
N GLY A 6 -26.41 -20.07 -40.55
CA GLY A 6 -25.96 -18.80 -39.97
C GLY A 6 -26.39 -18.50 -38.53
N THR A 7 -27.33 -19.24 -37.93
CA THR A 7 -27.95 -18.82 -36.65
C THR A 7 -27.13 -19.13 -35.40
N ARG A 8 -26.11 -20.00 -35.49
CA ARG A 8 -25.17 -20.25 -34.37
C ARG A 8 -23.99 -19.29 -34.33
N VAL A 9 -23.73 -18.52 -35.39
CA VAL A 9 -22.67 -17.50 -35.38
C VAL A 9 -23.02 -16.40 -34.37
N MET A 10 -24.31 -16.06 -34.21
CA MET A 10 -24.74 -15.08 -33.20
C MET A 10 -24.70 -15.61 -31.76
N GLU A 11 -24.82 -16.92 -31.52
CA GLU A 11 -24.61 -17.53 -30.20
C GLU A 11 -23.14 -17.45 -29.77
N ILE A 12 -22.21 -17.63 -30.72
CA ILE A 12 -20.77 -17.45 -30.51
C ILE A 12 -20.41 -15.96 -30.33
N VAL A 13 -21.13 -15.05 -31.00
CA VAL A 13 -20.91 -13.60 -30.88
C VAL A 13 -21.52 -13.02 -29.59
N LYS A 14 -22.42 -13.73 -28.91
CA LYS A 14 -23.13 -13.26 -27.70
C LYS A 14 -22.86 -14.10 -26.45
N LYS A 15 -21.61 -14.48 -26.22
CA LYS A 15 -21.07 -14.69 -24.85
C LYS A 15 -19.64 -14.18 -24.78
N ASN A 16 -19.51 -12.85 -24.78
CA ASN A 16 -18.34 -12.28 -24.17
C ASN A 16 -18.57 -12.31 -22.66
N ASP A 17 -18.38 -13.48 -22.03
CA ASP A 17 -18.31 -13.63 -20.58
C ASP A 17 -17.02 -12.98 -20.00
N SER A 18 -16.32 -12.16 -20.81
CA SER A 18 -15.19 -11.35 -20.38
C SER A 18 -15.69 -10.10 -19.64
N PRO A 19 -15.27 -9.89 -18.39
CA PRO A 19 -15.73 -8.76 -17.58
C PRO A 19 -15.07 -7.46 -18.05
N GLY A 20 -15.63 -6.78 -19.05
CA GLY A 20 -15.28 -5.39 -19.41
C GLY A 20 -13.78 -5.03 -19.35
N LEU A 21 -13.47 -3.87 -18.76
CA LEU A 21 -12.10 -3.37 -18.56
C LEU A 21 -11.28 -4.36 -17.71
N LEU A 22 -10.16 -4.86 -18.25
CA LEU A 22 -9.32 -5.85 -17.58
C LEU A 22 -8.57 -5.22 -16.39
N TRP A 23 -9.05 -5.45 -15.17
CA TRP A 23 -8.34 -5.11 -13.93
C TRP A 23 -7.19 -6.11 -13.70
N LYS A 24 -6.03 -5.81 -14.29
CA LYS A 24 -4.88 -6.70 -14.21
C LYS A 24 -4.35 -6.79 -12.77
N ARG A 25 -4.47 -7.97 -12.16
CA ARG A 25 -3.85 -8.28 -10.88
C ARG A 25 -2.34 -8.42 -11.06
N ILE A 26 -1.58 -7.43 -10.57
CA ILE A 26 -0.11 -7.44 -10.66
C ILE A 26 0.47 -8.28 -9.53
N LYS A 27 1.30 -9.26 -9.88
CA LYS A 27 2.01 -10.09 -8.89
C LYS A 27 2.97 -9.26 -8.04
N LEU A 28 3.20 -9.70 -6.81
CA LEU A 28 4.19 -9.10 -5.92
C LEU A 28 5.61 -9.48 -6.36
N THR A 29 6.20 -8.65 -7.22
CA THR A 29 7.57 -8.84 -7.72
C THR A 29 8.62 -8.48 -6.65
N THR A 30 9.86 -8.94 -6.85
CA THR A 30 11.00 -8.68 -5.95
C THR A 30 11.24 -7.18 -5.73
N THR A 31 11.23 -6.38 -6.79
CA THR A 31 11.38 -4.91 -6.70
C THR A 31 10.27 -4.27 -5.86
N ARG A 32 9.03 -4.74 -5.99
CA ARG A 32 7.89 -4.25 -5.20
C ARG A 32 8.04 -4.64 -3.71
N LYS A 33 8.55 -5.84 -3.42
CA LYS A 33 8.89 -6.25 -2.04
C LYS A 33 9.99 -5.36 -1.44
N ALA A 34 11.03 -5.04 -2.21
CA ALA A 34 12.09 -4.16 -1.74
C ALA A 34 11.57 -2.75 -1.42
N ASN A 35 10.66 -2.21 -2.23
CA ASN A 35 10.03 -0.92 -1.94
C ASN A 35 9.17 -0.98 -0.66
N ALA A 36 8.42 -2.06 -0.45
CA ALA A 36 7.66 -2.27 0.78
C ALA A 36 8.58 -2.29 2.01
N LYS A 37 9.71 -3.02 1.95
CA LYS A 37 10.72 -3.03 3.02
C LYS A 37 11.25 -1.62 3.33
N LYS A 38 11.57 -0.83 2.29
CA LYS A 38 12.01 0.58 2.47
C LYS A 38 10.95 1.43 3.17
N ARG A 39 9.68 1.30 2.79
CA ARG A 39 8.57 2.03 3.44
C ARG A 39 8.45 1.67 4.91
N LEU A 40 8.53 0.38 5.25
CA LEU A 40 8.49 -0.09 6.63
C LEU A 40 9.64 0.48 7.46
N HIS A 41 10.87 0.44 6.95
CA HIS A 41 12.01 1.04 7.66
C HIS A 41 11.85 2.54 7.89
N ARG A 42 11.32 3.28 6.90
CA ARG A 42 11.06 4.72 7.04
C ARG A 42 10.02 5.00 8.13
N VAL A 43 8.94 4.23 8.17
CA VAL A 43 7.91 4.37 9.22
C VAL A 43 8.52 4.12 10.59
N TRP A 44 9.31 3.06 10.72
CA TRP A 44 9.96 2.75 12.00
C TRP A 44 10.93 3.85 12.45
N GLN A 45 11.74 4.40 11.54
CA GLN A 45 12.59 5.54 11.84
C GLN A 45 11.78 6.76 12.28
N ASN A 46 10.71 7.10 11.57
CA ASN A 46 9.84 8.21 11.92
C ASN A 46 9.22 8.03 13.32
N GLU A 47 8.71 6.84 13.61
CA GLU A 47 8.15 6.51 14.92
C GLU A 47 9.22 6.60 16.02
N ALA A 48 10.43 6.11 15.77
CA ALA A 48 11.53 6.21 16.73
C ALA A 48 11.90 7.67 17.01
N VAL A 49 11.96 8.52 15.99
CA VAL A 49 12.24 9.96 16.14
C VAL A 49 11.14 10.64 16.95
N ILE A 50 9.86 10.43 16.62
CA ILE A 50 8.75 11.04 17.34
C ILE A 50 8.74 10.61 18.81
N ARG A 51 8.96 9.32 19.08
CA ARG A 51 9.08 8.80 20.46
C ARG A 51 10.26 9.43 21.20
N ALA A 52 11.42 9.55 20.56
CA ALA A 52 12.60 10.18 21.14
C ALA A 52 12.35 11.66 21.46
N CYS A 53 11.68 12.41 20.58
CA CYS A 53 11.29 13.80 20.84
C CYS A 53 10.38 13.92 22.07
N SER A 54 9.35 13.06 22.17
CA SER A 54 8.46 13.07 23.35
C SER A 54 9.17 12.71 24.66
N ALA A 55 10.14 11.79 24.62
CA ALA A 55 10.92 11.42 25.79
C ALA A 55 11.95 12.51 26.17
N GLY A 56 12.58 13.16 25.19
CA GLY A 56 13.55 14.22 25.41
C GLY A 56 12.92 15.49 25.99
N GLU A 57 11.68 15.81 25.62
CA GLU A 57 10.91 16.91 26.24
C GLU A 57 10.64 16.65 27.73
N ALA A 58 10.29 15.41 28.11
CA ALA A 58 10.13 15.02 29.50
C ALA A 58 11.45 15.12 30.30
N GLN A 59 12.58 14.75 29.70
CA GLN A 59 13.89 14.87 30.32
C GLN A 59 14.32 16.33 30.49
N LYS A 60 14.09 17.19 29.49
CA LYS A 60 14.39 18.63 29.57
C LYS A 60 13.55 19.34 30.65
N ALA A 61 12.29 18.93 30.83
CA ALA A 61 11.44 19.42 31.91
C ALA A 61 12.01 19.03 33.30
N SER A 62 12.48 17.78 33.46
CA SER A 62 13.07 17.31 34.73
C SER A 62 14.36 18.03 35.11
N SER A 63 15.21 18.41 34.14
CA SER A 63 16.46 19.15 34.41
C SER A 63 16.25 20.62 34.77
N SER A 64 15.08 21.19 34.44
CA SER A 64 14.72 22.57 34.78
C SER A 64 14.04 22.72 36.15
N ALA A 65 13.73 21.61 36.82
CA ALA A 65 13.02 21.58 38.10
C ALA A 65 13.94 21.33 39.32
N ALA A 66 15.26 21.24 39.14
CA ALA A 66 16.19 21.12 40.26
C ALA A 66 16.34 22.50 40.95
N PRO A 67 15.97 22.64 42.25
CA PRO A 67 16.07 23.91 42.94
C PRO A 67 17.55 24.24 43.15
N ALA A 68 17.97 25.40 42.65
CA ALA A 68 19.29 25.96 42.94
C ALA A 68 19.37 26.26 44.45
N THR A 69 20.06 25.42 45.21
CA THR A 69 20.46 25.70 46.59
C THR A 69 21.71 26.57 46.60
N LYS A 70 21.59 27.71 47.29
CA LYS A 70 22.61 28.73 47.60
C LYS A 70 23.87 28.17 48.21
#